data_AF-G3MLS8-F1
#
_entry.id   AF-G3MLS8-F1
#
_cell.length_a   1.000
_cell.length_b   1.000
_cell.length_c   1.000
_cell.angle_alpha   90.00
_cell.angle_beta   90.00
_cell.angle_gamma   90.00
#
_symmetry.space_group_name_H-M   'P 1'
#
loop_
_entity.id
_entity.type
_entity.pdbx_description
1 polymer ?
#
loop_
_entity_poly.entity_id
_entity_poly.type
_entity_poly.pdbx_seq_one_letter_code
_entity_poly.pdbx_strand_id
1 'polypeptide(L)'
;MASGGDQPSRVGPQQVVFEIVSAKTVVEGRKKFVCYTVLVKKSPGLERLPGVLERRYSDFSALFAGLRRRHPSCVALRDFPFPRKALLGNFTTEVITERSLAFRRLLSRVHASPELRRSPEFAEFTWRREVFRAHRLMASGQFEDASVLLENAYSVQEKVLGDGDPDTFTTLAVLTACLNAVDNVAEAQKYAELALSKRLPGGEATSASDLEVPLLVLAIRLWWAVGKEKRELEERLRQVKDTGLNVDALPTLLELVLKKDSATLYSS
;
A
#
# COMPACT_ATOMS: atom_id res chain seq x y z
N MET A 1 -35.29 -35.37 -14.43
CA MET A 1 -34.97 -33.98 -14.81
C MET A 1 -33.90 -33.46 -13.86
N ALA A 2 -32.94 -32.72 -14.40
CA ALA A 2 -31.57 -32.60 -13.91
C ALA A 2 -31.41 -31.94 -12.52
N SER A 3 -30.49 -32.54 -11.77
CA SER A 3 -29.83 -32.06 -10.56
C SER A 3 -28.99 -30.81 -10.85
N GLY A 4 -29.34 -29.67 -10.25
CA GLY A 4 -28.49 -28.48 -10.17
C GLY A 4 -27.63 -28.53 -8.92
N GLY A 5 -26.50 -29.21 -8.98
CA GLY A 5 -25.49 -29.17 -7.93
C GLY A 5 -24.74 -27.85 -7.99
N ASP A 6 -24.80 -27.10 -6.89
CA ASP A 6 -23.97 -25.93 -6.61
C ASP A 6 -22.49 -26.36 -6.68
N GLN A 7 -21.76 -25.89 -7.70
CA GLN A 7 -20.32 -26.13 -7.80
C GLN A 7 -19.62 -25.15 -6.85
N PRO A 8 -18.94 -25.61 -5.79
CA PRO A 8 -18.11 -24.72 -5.00
C PRO A 8 -17.01 -24.18 -5.91
N SER A 9 -16.92 -22.85 -5.99
CA SER A 9 -15.88 -22.12 -6.70
C SER A 9 -14.51 -22.67 -6.30
N ARG A 10 -13.87 -23.44 -7.20
CA ARG A 10 -12.53 -24.02 -7.05
C ARG A 10 -11.43 -22.96 -7.18
N VAL A 11 -11.54 -21.86 -6.46
CA VAL A 11 -10.48 -20.86 -6.36
C VAL A 11 -9.74 -21.17 -5.08
N GLY A 12 -8.52 -21.75 -5.20
CA GLY A 12 -7.64 -21.96 -4.05
C GLY A 12 -7.34 -20.63 -3.33
N PRO A 13 -6.77 -20.68 -2.10
CA PRO A 13 -6.49 -19.49 -1.33
C PRO A 13 -5.62 -18.52 -2.14
N GLN A 14 -6.02 -17.27 -2.20
CA GLN A 14 -5.34 -16.23 -2.97
C GLN A 14 -3.96 -15.95 -2.35
N GLN A 15 -2.90 -16.14 -3.13
CA GLN A 15 -1.51 -15.96 -2.73
C GLN A 15 -0.92 -14.70 -3.36
N VAL A 16 -0.09 -13.98 -2.59
CA VAL A 16 0.67 -12.85 -3.12
C VAL A 16 1.91 -13.36 -3.85
N VAL A 17 2.05 -12.95 -5.10
CA VAL A 17 3.14 -13.30 -6.00
C VAL A 17 3.95 -12.06 -6.32
N PHE A 18 5.27 -12.18 -6.24
CA PHE A 18 6.24 -11.18 -6.69
C PHE A 18 6.85 -11.66 -8.01
N GLU A 19 6.79 -10.83 -9.05
CA GLU A 19 7.31 -11.17 -10.37
C GLU A 19 8.27 -10.08 -10.84
N ILE A 20 9.49 -10.45 -11.24
CA ILE A 20 10.43 -9.50 -11.85
C ILE A 20 10.23 -9.57 -13.35
N VAL A 21 9.57 -8.55 -13.89
CA VAL A 21 9.19 -8.49 -15.32
C VAL A 21 10.17 -7.69 -16.16
N SER A 22 11.02 -6.89 -15.52
CA SER A 22 12.03 -6.10 -16.23
C SER A 22 13.25 -5.85 -15.37
N ALA A 23 14.41 -5.77 -16.04
CA ALA A 23 15.66 -5.31 -15.47
C ALA A 23 16.33 -4.39 -16.49
N LYS A 24 16.28 -3.08 -16.25
CA LYS A 24 16.76 -2.06 -17.18
C LYS A 24 17.95 -1.34 -16.61
N THR A 25 18.92 -1.02 -17.47
CA THR A 25 20.03 -0.16 -17.08
C THR A 25 19.55 1.29 -17.07
N VAL A 26 19.65 1.94 -15.91
CA VAL A 26 19.28 3.34 -15.69
C VAL A 26 20.54 4.16 -15.49
N VAL A 27 20.57 5.34 -16.10
CA VAL A 27 21.63 6.35 -15.95
C VAL A 27 21.01 7.61 -15.36
N GLU A 28 21.38 7.92 -14.12
CA GLU A 28 20.92 9.10 -13.38
C GLU A 28 22.13 9.94 -13.00
N GLY A 29 22.36 11.02 -13.76
CA GLY A 29 23.57 11.83 -13.65
C GLY A 29 24.83 10.96 -13.85
N ARG A 30 25.67 10.85 -12.82
CA ARG A 30 26.90 10.03 -12.86
C ARG A 30 26.68 8.57 -12.42
N LYS A 31 25.48 8.21 -11.97
CA LYS A 31 25.19 6.86 -11.47
C LYS A 31 24.63 6.00 -12.59
N LYS A 32 25.18 4.80 -12.75
CA LYS A 32 24.66 3.75 -13.65
C LYS A 32 24.32 2.51 -12.82
N PHE A 33 23.08 2.05 -12.90
CA PHE A 33 22.62 0.89 -12.13
C PHE A 33 21.56 0.10 -12.89
N VAL A 34 21.28 -1.12 -12.44
CA VAL A 34 20.14 -1.90 -12.93
C VAL A 34 18.95 -1.64 -12.02
N CYS A 35 17.85 -1.17 -12.60
CA CYS A 35 16.54 -1.06 -11.98
C CYS A 35 15.69 -2.28 -12.33
N TYR A 36 15.14 -2.93 -11.33
CA TYR A 36 14.26 -4.08 -11.45
C TYR A 36 12.82 -3.62 -11.24
N THR A 37 11.94 -3.96 -12.18
CA THR A 37 10.50 -3.77 -12.06
C THR A 37 9.89 -5.02 -11.45
N VAL A 38 9.37 -4.92 -10.23
CA VAL A 38 8.69 -5.99 -9.51
C VAL A 38 7.19 -5.75 -9.57
N LEU A 39 6.44 -6.71 -10.08
CA LEU A 39 4.98 -6.74 -9.96
C LEU A 39 4.58 -7.50 -8.71
N VAL A 40 3.68 -6.93 -7.93
CA VAL A 40 3.01 -7.55 -6.78
C VAL A 40 1.59 -7.88 -7.22
N LYS A 41 1.22 -9.16 -7.17
CA LYS A 41 -0.06 -9.68 -7.70
C LYS A 41 -0.72 -10.65 -6.74
N LYS A 42 -2.03 -10.79 -6.81
CA LYS A 42 -2.81 -11.87 -6.16
C LYS A 42 -3.06 -13.02 -7.16
N SER A 43 -2.81 -14.28 -6.77
CA SER A 43 -2.95 -15.48 -7.62
C SER A 43 -3.63 -16.65 -6.87
N PRO A 44 -4.56 -17.41 -7.48
CA PRO A 44 -5.13 -17.22 -8.82
C PRO A 44 -6.10 -16.03 -8.83
N GLY A 45 -6.10 -15.24 -9.91
CA GLY A 45 -7.01 -14.12 -10.07
C GLY A 45 -6.81 -13.35 -11.38
N LEU A 46 -7.89 -12.90 -12.00
CA LEU A 46 -7.85 -11.87 -13.05
C LEU A 46 -7.71 -10.50 -12.37
N GLU A 47 -6.54 -10.23 -11.81
CA GLU A 47 -6.26 -8.92 -11.24
C GLU A 47 -5.99 -7.92 -12.37
N ARG A 48 -6.75 -6.81 -12.39
CA ARG A 48 -6.65 -5.80 -13.44
C ARG A 48 -5.45 -4.87 -13.26
N LEU A 49 -5.01 -4.63 -12.02
CA LEU A 49 -3.96 -3.67 -11.69
C LEU A 49 -2.96 -4.26 -10.67
N PRO A 50 -1.78 -4.74 -11.11
CA PRO A 50 -0.72 -5.16 -10.19
C PRO A 50 -0.13 -3.95 -9.45
N GLY A 51 0.39 -4.17 -8.25
CA GLY A 51 1.27 -3.19 -7.61
C GLY A 51 2.64 -3.21 -8.29
N VAL A 52 3.27 -2.06 -8.48
CA VAL A 52 4.56 -1.96 -9.18
C VAL A 52 5.61 -1.37 -8.25
N LEU A 53 6.76 -2.04 -8.15
CA LEU A 53 7.94 -1.55 -7.43
C LEU A 53 9.10 -1.38 -8.41
N GLU A 54 9.79 -0.25 -8.31
CA GLU A 54 11.06 -0.03 -8.99
C GLU A 54 12.19 0.00 -7.97
N ARG A 55 13.08 -0.99 -8.05
CA ARG A 55 14.13 -1.20 -7.04
C ARG A 55 15.43 -1.60 -7.70
N ARG A 56 16.54 -1.12 -7.16
CA ARG A 56 17.89 -1.50 -7.60
C ARG A 56 18.50 -2.53 -6.65
N TYR A 57 19.60 -3.17 -7.06
CA TYR A 57 20.30 -4.18 -6.25
C TYR A 57 20.52 -3.73 -4.79
N SER A 58 20.94 -2.48 -4.56
CA SER A 58 21.21 -2.02 -3.20
C SER A 58 19.97 -1.93 -2.33
N ASP A 59 18.77 -1.77 -2.91
CA ASP A 59 17.52 -1.71 -2.15
C ASP A 59 17.19 -3.10 -1.61
N PHE A 60 17.34 -4.14 -2.45
CA PHE A 60 17.23 -5.54 -2.00
C PHE A 60 18.31 -5.91 -0.98
N SER A 61 19.53 -5.42 -1.17
CA SER A 61 20.63 -5.66 -0.23
C SER A 61 20.37 -5.00 1.12
N ALA A 62 19.81 -3.78 1.12
CA ALA A 62 19.44 -3.06 2.34
C ALA A 62 18.28 -3.75 3.06
N LEU A 63 17.25 -4.18 2.33
CA LEU A 63 16.15 -5.01 2.85
C LEU A 63 16.71 -6.26 3.54
N PHE A 64 17.49 -7.08 2.84
CA PHE A 64 18.01 -8.33 3.38
C PHE A 64 18.89 -8.12 4.61
N ALA A 65 19.82 -7.15 4.56
CA ALA A 65 20.70 -6.85 5.67
C ALA A 65 19.95 -6.29 6.89
N GLY A 66 18.95 -5.43 6.67
CA GLY A 66 18.10 -4.88 7.73
C GLY A 66 17.26 -5.95 8.42
N LEU A 67 16.62 -6.83 7.65
CA LEU A 67 15.84 -7.94 8.19
C LEU A 67 16.72 -8.91 9.00
N ARG A 68 17.90 -9.27 8.48
CA ARG A 68 18.87 -10.13 9.18
C ARG A 68 19.36 -9.50 10.49
N ARG A 69 19.46 -8.17 10.56
CA ARG A 69 19.92 -7.45 11.76
C ARG A 69 18.85 -7.44 12.86
N ARG A 70 17.59 -7.19 12.51
CA ARG A 70 16.48 -7.11 13.49
C ARG A 70 15.87 -8.45 13.84
N HIS A 71 15.92 -9.40 12.91
CA HIS A 71 15.36 -10.73 13.08
C HIS A 71 16.45 -11.80 12.86
N PRO A 72 17.54 -11.79 13.66
CA PRO A 72 18.70 -12.68 13.43
C PRO A 72 18.35 -14.16 13.53
N SER A 73 17.34 -14.51 14.33
CA SER A 73 16.86 -15.88 14.57
C SER A 73 15.76 -16.32 13.59
N CYS A 74 15.32 -15.46 12.67
CA CYS A 74 14.20 -15.79 11.79
C CYS A 74 14.58 -16.87 10.77
N VAL A 75 13.93 -18.03 10.88
CA VAL A 75 14.21 -19.22 10.04
C VAL A 75 13.96 -18.95 8.56
N ALA A 76 13.04 -18.04 8.22
CA ALA A 76 12.72 -17.71 6.83
C ALA A 76 13.95 -17.18 6.05
N LEU A 77 14.88 -16.52 6.73
CA LEU A 77 16.09 -15.95 6.14
C LEU A 77 17.37 -16.74 6.44
N ARG A 78 17.27 -17.82 7.22
CA ARG A 78 18.42 -18.68 7.53
C ARG A 78 18.98 -19.28 6.24
N ASP A 79 20.29 -19.18 6.07
CA ASP A 79 21.05 -19.69 4.92
C ASP A 79 20.51 -19.21 3.56
N PHE A 80 19.82 -18.06 3.52
CA PHE A 80 19.31 -17.52 2.28
C PHE A 80 20.49 -17.08 1.38
N PRO A 81 20.63 -17.62 0.15
CA PRO A 81 21.76 -17.33 -0.73
C PRO A 81 21.56 -15.97 -1.42
N PHE A 82 21.78 -14.89 -0.70
CA PHE A 82 21.65 -13.54 -1.25
C PHE A 82 22.77 -13.24 -2.27
N PRO A 83 22.46 -12.77 -3.49
CA PRO A 83 23.47 -12.51 -4.51
C PRO A 83 24.51 -11.48 -4.06
N ARG A 84 25.79 -11.77 -4.27
CA ARG A 84 26.89 -10.86 -3.90
C ARG A 84 26.94 -9.64 -4.81
N LYS A 85 27.59 -8.59 -4.33
CA LYS A 85 27.84 -7.39 -5.13
C LYS A 85 28.88 -7.70 -6.21
N ALA A 86 28.46 -7.68 -7.47
CA ALA A 86 29.34 -7.82 -8.61
C ALA A 86 30.11 -6.50 -8.86
N LEU A 87 31.43 -6.57 -8.89
CA LEU A 87 32.32 -5.44 -9.18
C LEU A 87 32.54 -5.24 -10.69
N LEU A 88 32.43 -6.32 -11.46
CA LEU A 88 32.50 -6.38 -12.92
C LEU A 88 31.33 -7.23 -13.43
N GLY A 89 30.81 -6.94 -14.62
CA GLY A 89 29.76 -7.75 -15.25
C GLY A 89 28.38 -7.64 -14.59
N ASN A 90 28.12 -6.63 -13.76
CA ASN A 90 26.83 -6.47 -13.08
C ASN A 90 25.63 -6.17 -14.01
N PHE A 91 25.90 -5.98 -15.31
CA PHE A 91 24.92 -5.76 -16.37
C PHE A 91 24.77 -6.97 -17.31
N THR A 92 25.47 -8.09 -17.07
CA THR A 92 25.32 -9.27 -17.91
C THR A 92 23.99 -9.97 -17.64
N THR A 93 23.46 -10.65 -18.66
CA THR A 93 22.17 -11.35 -18.60
C THR A 93 22.17 -12.43 -17.52
N GLU A 94 23.30 -13.10 -17.31
CA GLU A 94 23.45 -14.16 -16.31
C GLU A 94 23.28 -13.60 -14.89
N VAL A 95 24.00 -12.51 -14.56
CA VAL A 95 23.91 -11.86 -13.24
C VAL A 95 22.51 -11.29 -13.01
N ILE A 96 21.90 -10.70 -14.04
CA ILE A 96 20.53 -10.17 -13.96
C ILE A 96 19.52 -11.30 -13.71
N THR A 97 19.68 -12.44 -14.37
CA THR A 97 18.79 -13.61 -14.24
C THR A 97 18.91 -14.24 -12.85
N GLU A 98 20.14 -14.48 -12.38
CA GLU A 98 20.42 -15.01 -11.05
C GLU A 98 19.81 -14.11 -9.96
N ARG A 99 20.06 -12.79 -10.05
CA ARG A 99 19.50 -11.81 -9.11
C ARG A 99 17.98 -11.78 -9.15
N SER A 100 17.38 -11.80 -10.34
CA SER A 100 15.93 -11.77 -10.47
C SER A 100 15.28 -12.98 -9.78
N LEU A 101 15.88 -14.17 -9.96
CA LEU A 101 15.42 -15.38 -9.29
C LEU A 101 15.56 -15.29 -7.76
N ALA A 102 16.70 -14.82 -7.27
CA ALA A 102 16.96 -14.67 -5.84
C ALA A 102 16.05 -13.63 -5.19
N PHE A 103 15.89 -12.46 -5.81
CA PHE A 103 15.03 -11.37 -5.32
C PHE A 103 13.57 -11.79 -5.21
N ARG A 104 13.04 -12.48 -6.23
CA ARG A 104 11.70 -13.06 -6.15
C ARG A 104 11.56 -14.00 -4.96
N ARG A 105 12.51 -14.93 -4.79
CA ARG A 105 12.50 -15.88 -3.65
C ARG A 105 12.59 -15.16 -2.31
N LEU A 106 13.39 -14.11 -2.20
CA LEU A 106 13.50 -13.28 -0.99
C LEU A 106 12.13 -12.68 -0.64
N LEU A 107 11.50 -11.98 -1.58
CA LEU A 107 10.21 -11.32 -1.34
C LEU A 107 9.12 -12.32 -0.97
N SER A 108 9.06 -13.48 -1.64
CA SER A 108 8.12 -14.55 -1.27
C SER A 108 8.36 -15.06 0.16
N ARG A 109 9.60 -15.27 0.59
CA ARG A 109 9.90 -15.74 1.96
C ARG A 109 9.61 -14.67 3.02
N VAL A 110 9.94 -13.41 2.73
CA VAL A 110 9.66 -12.27 3.61
C VAL A 110 8.15 -12.12 3.79
N HIS A 111 7.40 -12.10 2.69
CA HIS A 111 5.95 -12.01 2.75
C HIS A 111 5.31 -13.22 3.45
N ALA A 112 5.81 -14.44 3.27
CA ALA A 112 5.26 -15.62 3.93
C ALA A 112 5.43 -15.61 5.47
N SER A 113 6.38 -14.84 6.00
CA SER A 113 6.61 -14.70 7.45
C SER A 113 5.86 -13.48 8.00
N PRO A 114 4.89 -13.64 8.92
CA PRO A 114 4.17 -12.52 9.53
C PRO A 114 5.08 -11.49 10.20
N GLU A 115 6.12 -11.97 10.91
CA GLU A 115 7.11 -11.14 11.59
C GLU A 115 7.88 -10.24 10.60
N LEU A 116 8.36 -10.80 9.49
CA LEU A 116 9.13 -10.03 8.50
C LEU A 116 8.22 -9.15 7.64
N ARG A 117 7.01 -9.62 7.31
CA ARG A 117 6.01 -8.86 6.55
C ARG A 117 5.63 -7.56 7.24
N ARG A 118 5.59 -7.56 8.58
CA ARG A 118 5.27 -6.39 9.42
C ARG A 118 6.50 -5.53 9.79
N SER A 119 7.68 -5.88 9.29
CA SER A 119 8.89 -5.13 9.61
C SER A 119 8.96 -3.78 8.89
N PRO A 120 9.60 -2.77 9.51
CA PRO A 120 9.81 -1.47 8.87
C PRO A 120 10.67 -1.58 7.59
N GLU A 121 11.58 -2.54 7.47
CA GLU A 121 12.37 -2.74 6.24
C GLU A 121 11.49 -3.16 5.08
N PHE A 122 10.53 -4.05 5.35
CA PHE A 122 9.65 -4.50 4.28
C PHE A 122 8.68 -3.40 3.88
N ALA A 123 8.17 -2.62 4.84
CA ALA A 123 7.40 -1.40 4.55
C ALA A 123 8.20 -0.39 3.72
N GLU A 124 9.44 -0.08 4.12
CA GLU A 124 10.37 0.81 3.39
C GLU A 124 10.67 0.29 1.98
N PHE A 125 10.80 -1.02 1.83
CA PHE A 125 11.03 -1.63 0.53
C PHE A 125 9.78 -1.60 -0.37
N THR A 126 8.57 -1.72 0.18
CA THR A 126 7.36 -1.98 -0.61
C THR A 126 6.48 -0.76 -0.85
N TRP A 127 6.25 0.11 0.13
CA TRP A 127 5.26 1.20 -0.03
C TRP A 127 5.61 2.50 0.69
N ARG A 128 6.39 2.45 1.78
CA ARG A 128 6.62 3.62 2.64
C ARG A 128 7.34 4.76 1.91
N ARG A 129 8.31 4.44 1.05
CA ARG A 129 9.04 5.43 0.23
C ARG A 129 8.10 6.19 -0.69
N GLU A 130 7.17 5.48 -1.32
CA GLU A 130 6.20 6.03 -2.25
C GLU A 130 5.17 6.92 -1.54
N VAL A 131 4.60 6.50 -0.40
CA VAL A 131 3.65 7.33 0.35
C VAL A 131 4.33 8.57 0.94
N PHE A 132 5.56 8.48 1.46
CA PHE A 132 6.28 9.66 1.96
C PHE A 132 6.69 10.61 0.83
N ARG A 133 6.97 10.08 -0.37
CA ARG A 133 7.13 10.93 -1.56
C ARG A 133 5.82 11.62 -1.92
N ALA A 134 4.68 10.93 -1.86
CA ALA A 134 3.38 11.53 -2.11
C ALA A 134 3.07 12.65 -1.12
N HIS A 135 3.30 12.47 0.19
CA HIS A 135 3.12 13.53 1.19
C HIS A 135 3.97 14.78 0.89
N ARG A 136 5.22 14.61 0.43
CA ARG A 136 6.07 15.75 0.02
C ARG A 136 5.51 16.47 -1.22
N LEU A 137 4.97 15.74 -2.18
CA LEU A 137 4.30 16.32 -3.35
C LEU A 137 3.03 17.07 -2.96
N MET A 138 2.25 16.54 -2.02
CA MET A 138 1.08 17.25 -1.47
C MET A 138 1.48 18.55 -0.78
N ALA A 139 2.57 18.55 -0.01
CA ALA A 139 3.10 19.75 0.63
C ALA A 139 3.58 20.82 -0.37
N SER A 140 3.93 20.43 -1.61
CA SER A 140 4.23 21.35 -2.71
C SER A 140 3.02 21.62 -3.62
N GLY A 141 1.82 21.17 -3.26
CA GLY A 141 0.58 21.38 -4.03
C GLY A 141 0.43 20.48 -5.26
N GLN A 142 1.30 19.49 -5.45
CA GLN A 142 1.29 18.57 -6.58
C GLN A 142 0.42 17.34 -6.28
N PHE A 143 -0.90 17.55 -6.19
CA PHE A 143 -1.85 16.53 -5.77
C PHE A 143 -2.10 15.44 -6.81
N GLU A 144 -2.05 15.77 -8.11
CA GLU A 144 -2.21 14.80 -9.20
C GLU A 144 -1.07 13.77 -9.17
N ASP A 145 0.19 14.24 -9.13
CA ASP A 145 1.37 13.36 -9.02
C ASP A 145 1.36 12.53 -7.73
N ALA A 146 0.90 13.12 -6.62
CA ALA A 146 0.76 12.42 -5.34
C ALA A 146 -0.28 11.29 -5.44
N SER A 147 -1.41 11.53 -6.10
CA SER A 147 -2.49 10.55 -6.24
C SER A 147 -2.03 9.29 -6.99
N VAL A 148 -1.23 9.43 -8.04
CA VAL A 148 -0.64 8.30 -8.79
C VAL A 148 0.26 7.43 -7.90
N LEU A 149 1.10 8.05 -7.06
CA LEU A 149 1.96 7.32 -6.13
C LEU A 149 1.15 6.59 -5.06
N LEU A 150 0.11 7.23 -4.52
CA LEU A 150 -0.76 6.68 -3.49
C LEU A 150 -1.62 5.54 -4.03
N GLU A 151 -2.12 5.62 -5.26
CA GLU A 151 -2.89 4.54 -5.89
C GLU A 151 -2.03 3.27 -6.06
N ASN A 152 -0.79 3.43 -6.55
CA ASN A 152 0.14 2.30 -6.65
C ASN A 152 0.53 1.76 -5.25
N ALA A 153 0.78 2.65 -4.27
CA ALA A 153 1.09 2.25 -2.91
C ALA A 153 -0.07 1.47 -2.27
N TYR A 154 -1.32 1.90 -2.47
CA TYR A 154 -2.52 1.16 -2.08
C TYR A 154 -2.55 -0.22 -2.73
N SER A 155 -2.33 -0.31 -4.05
CA SER A 155 -2.31 -1.59 -4.77
C SER A 155 -1.28 -2.56 -4.19
N VAL A 156 -0.13 -2.06 -3.74
CA VAL A 156 0.89 -2.87 -3.05
C VAL A 156 0.44 -3.25 -1.63
N GLN A 157 -0.02 -2.29 -0.82
CA GLN A 157 -0.43 -2.49 0.58
C GLN A 157 -1.59 -3.46 0.71
N GLU A 158 -2.64 -3.34 -0.12
CA GLU A 158 -3.77 -4.28 -0.17
C GLU A 158 -3.27 -5.73 -0.33
N LYS A 159 -2.22 -5.94 -1.13
CA LYS A 159 -1.69 -7.28 -1.39
C LYS A 159 -0.82 -7.74 -0.23
N VAL A 160 0.14 -6.91 0.20
CA VAL A 160 1.17 -7.35 1.16
C VAL A 160 0.73 -7.26 2.62
N LEU A 161 -0.23 -6.41 2.96
CA LEU A 161 -0.77 -6.23 4.33
C LEU A 161 -2.20 -6.74 4.46
N GLY A 162 -3.01 -6.53 3.41
CA GLY A 162 -4.45 -6.81 3.39
C GLY A 162 -5.29 -5.53 3.42
N ASP A 163 -6.55 -5.64 2.97
CA ASP A 163 -7.48 -4.51 2.85
C ASP A 163 -7.85 -3.86 4.20
N GLY A 164 -7.89 -4.65 5.28
CA GLY A 164 -8.27 -4.20 6.61
C GLY A 164 -7.13 -3.59 7.42
N ASP A 165 -5.96 -3.40 6.80
CA ASP A 165 -4.79 -2.91 7.50
C ASP A 165 -4.85 -1.41 7.83
N PRO A 166 -4.39 -0.96 9.02
CA PRO A 166 -4.35 0.47 9.35
C PRO A 166 -3.55 1.33 8.37
N ASP A 167 -2.44 0.83 7.82
CA ASP A 167 -1.62 1.58 6.87
C ASP A 167 -2.30 1.62 5.49
N THR A 168 -3.00 0.55 5.09
CA THR A 168 -3.84 0.53 3.87
C THR A 168 -4.97 1.56 3.98
N PHE A 169 -5.66 1.60 5.13
CA PHE A 169 -6.71 2.59 5.40
C PHE A 169 -6.16 4.03 5.31
N THR A 170 -5.01 4.29 5.95
CA THR A 170 -4.37 5.60 5.93
C THR A 170 -4.06 6.05 4.51
N THR A 171 -3.47 5.19 3.69
CA THR A 171 -3.19 5.51 2.28
C THR A 171 -4.47 5.81 1.48
N LEU A 172 -5.55 5.06 1.68
CA LEU A 172 -6.83 5.33 1.03
C LEU A 172 -7.43 6.67 1.45
N ALA A 173 -7.34 7.02 2.74
CA ALA A 173 -7.80 8.32 3.24
C ALA A 173 -7.00 9.48 2.64
N VAL A 174 -5.66 9.35 2.59
CA VAL A 174 -4.76 10.32 1.97
C VAL A 174 -5.04 10.45 0.45
N LEU A 175 -5.21 9.32 -0.26
CA LEU A 175 -5.56 9.30 -1.68
C LEU A 175 -6.90 10.00 -1.95
N THR A 176 -7.91 9.76 -1.11
CA THR A 176 -9.20 10.44 -1.18
C THR A 176 -9.04 11.95 -1.06
N ALA A 177 -8.23 12.42 -0.11
CA ALA A 177 -7.95 13.85 0.07
C ALA A 177 -7.26 14.46 -1.16
N CYS A 178 -6.27 13.78 -1.74
CA CYS A 178 -5.60 14.20 -2.97
C CYS A 178 -6.56 14.33 -4.15
N LEU A 179 -7.36 13.29 -4.39
CA LEU A 179 -8.31 13.27 -5.51
C LEU A 179 -9.40 14.34 -5.37
N ASN A 180 -9.88 14.58 -4.15
CA ASN A 180 -10.81 15.66 -3.88
C ASN A 180 -10.18 17.05 -4.08
N ALA A 181 -8.88 17.22 -3.77
CA ALA A 181 -8.19 18.50 -3.96
C ALA A 181 -8.02 18.89 -5.44
N VAL A 182 -8.12 17.92 -6.36
CA VAL A 182 -8.03 18.11 -7.83
C VAL A 182 -9.38 17.92 -8.52
N ASP A 183 -10.48 18.02 -7.77
CA ASP A 183 -11.86 17.86 -8.23
C ASP A 183 -12.16 16.54 -8.96
N ASN A 184 -11.37 15.48 -8.73
CA ASN A 184 -11.66 14.13 -9.22
C ASN A 184 -12.65 13.41 -8.29
N VAL A 185 -13.87 13.96 -8.23
CA VAL A 185 -14.94 13.56 -7.29
C VAL A 185 -15.30 12.08 -7.41
N ALA A 186 -15.36 11.54 -8.63
CA ALA A 186 -15.77 10.15 -8.87
C ALA A 186 -14.76 9.14 -8.30
N GLU A 187 -13.45 9.34 -8.55
CA GLU A 187 -12.43 8.47 -7.98
C GLU A 187 -12.26 8.70 -6.48
N ALA A 188 -12.32 9.96 -6.00
CA ALA A 188 -12.30 10.25 -4.56
C ALA A 188 -13.41 9.48 -3.83
N GLN A 189 -14.62 9.49 -4.38
CA GLN A 189 -15.77 8.75 -3.86
C GLN A 189 -15.47 7.25 -3.77
N LYS A 190 -14.96 6.66 -4.85
CA LYS A 190 -14.61 5.23 -4.93
C LYS A 190 -13.59 4.84 -3.85
N TYR A 191 -12.50 5.59 -3.66
CA TYR A 191 -11.50 5.26 -2.64
C TYR A 191 -11.98 5.51 -1.22
N ALA A 192 -12.83 6.51 -0.99
CA ALA A 192 -13.49 6.69 0.31
C ALA A 192 -14.41 5.50 0.64
N GLU A 193 -15.09 4.94 -0.36
CA GLU A 193 -15.99 3.79 -0.19
C GLU A 193 -15.20 2.54 0.18
N LEU A 194 -14.09 2.33 -0.52
CA LEU A 194 -13.15 1.27 -0.21
C LEU A 194 -12.61 1.42 1.23
N ALA A 195 -12.19 2.60 1.65
CA ALA A 195 -11.67 2.82 3.00
C ALA A 195 -12.71 2.55 4.09
N LEU A 196 -13.94 3.07 3.92
CA LEU A 196 -14.98 2.99 4.93
C LEU A 196 -15.63 1.61 5.02
N SER A 197 -15.78 0.90 3.90
CA SER A 197 -16.36 -0.45 3.86
C SER A 197 -15.54 -1.51 4.61
N LYS A 198 -14.23 -1.27 4.79
CA LYS A 198 -13.32 -2.18 5.49
C LYS A 198 -13.22 -1.88 6.99
N ARG A 199 -13.77 -0.76 7.45
CA ARG A 199 -13.88 -0.42 8.88
C ARG A 199 -15.24 -0.88 9.39
N LEU A 200 -15.24 -1.98 10.16
CA LEU A 200 -16.46 -2.53 10.78
C LEU A 200 -17.16 -1.47 11.65
N PRO A 201 -18.50 -1.35 11.60
CA PRO A 201 -19.25 -0.60 12.60
C PRO A 201 -19.06 -1.25 13.97
N GLY A 202 -18.47 -0.53 14.92
CA GLY A 202 -18.31 -1.01 16.31
C GLY A 202 -16.98 -1.73 16.63
N GLY A 203 -15.98 -1.66 15.75
CA GLY A 203 -14.61 -2.01 16.16
C GLY A 203 -14.17 -1.11 17.32
N GLU A 204 -13.48 -1.68 18.33
CA GLU A 204 -13.07 -0.95 19.52
C GLU A 204 -12.40 0.39 19.17
N ALA A 205 -12.89 1.48 19.77
CA ALA A 205 -12.44 2.86 19.56
C ALA A 205 -10.95 3.09 19.86
N THR A 206 -10.26 2.08 20.41
CA THR A 206 -8.83 2.07 20.75
C THR A 206 -7.89 2.07 19.53
N SER A 207 -8.40 1.97 18.29
CA SER A 207 -7.57 2.03 17.06
C SER A 207 -8.19 2.80 15.88
N ALA A 208 -9.18 3.65 16.13
CA ALA A 208 -9.74 4.53 15.10
C ALA A 208 -8.64 5.52 14.66
N SER A 209 -8.28 5.51 13.38
CA SER A 209 -7.34 6.49 12.84
C SER A 209 -7.97 7.87 13.00
N ASP A 210 -7.20 8.87 13.41
CA ASP A 210 -7.65 10.27 13.48
C ASP A 210 -8.18 10.79 12.13
N LEU A 211 -7.91 10.08 11.03
CA LEU A 211 -8.41 10.36 9.69
C LEU A 211 -9.84 9.88 9.45
N GLU A 212 -10.39 8.99 10.29
CA GLU A 212 -11.65 8.31 10.04
C GLU A 212 -12.86 9.25 10.04
N VAL A 213 -12.96 10.13 11.05
CA VAL A 213 -14.07 11.10 11.13
C VAL A 213 -13.98 12.15 10.02
N PRO A 214 -12.81 12.79 9.76
CA PRO A 214 -12.67 13.70 8.61
C PRO A 214 -12.96 13.01 7.26
N LEU A 215 -12.58 11.75 7.10
CA LEU A 215 -12.91 10.96 5.91
C LEU A 215 -14.41 10.71 5.79
N LEU A 216 -15.08 10.37 6.89
CA LEU A 216 -16.53 10.17 6.91
C LEU A 216 -17.29 11.45 6.51
N VAL A 217 -16.87 12.61 7.04
CA VAL A 217 -17.44 13.92 6.66
C VAL A 217 -17.24 14.21 5.18
N LEU A 218 -16.04 13.94 4.64
CA LEU A 218 -15.75 14.12 3.22
C LEU A 218 -16.58 13.16 2.36
N ALA A 219 -16.70 11.89 2.76
CA ALA A 219 -17.46 10.87 2.04
C ALA A 219 -18.94 11.25 1.89
N ILE A 220 -19.58 11.79 2.93
CA ILE A 220 -20.98 12.27 2.85
C ILE A 220 -21.14 13.34 1.74
N ARG A 221 -20.16 14.25 1.60
CA ARG A 221 -20.16 15.27 0.55
C ARG A 221 -19.96 14.65 -0.84
N LEU A 222 -19.00 13.73 -0.96
CA LEU A 222 -18.72 13.02 -2.21
C LEU A 222 -19.93 12.21 -2.69
N TRP A 223 -20.66 11.54 -1.79
CA TRP A 223 -21.86 10.76 -2.12
C TRP A 223 -22.98 11.66 -2.62
N TRP A 224 -23.17 12.80 -1.95
CA TRP A 224 -24.13 13.81 -2.42
C TRP A 224 -23.77 14.31 -3.83
N ALA A 225 -22.49 14.60 -4.08
CA ALA A 225 -22.03 15.09 -5.37
C ALA A 225 -22.22 14.09 -6.52
N VAL A 226 -22.08 12.78 -6.26
CA VAL A 226 -22.32 11.73 -7.27
C VAL A 226 -23.75 11.18 -7.28
N GLY A 227 -24.65 11.70 -6.43
CA GLY A 227 -26.03 11.23 -6.32
C GLY A 227 -26.21 9.84 -5.68
N LYS A 228 -25.24 9.36 -4.89
CA LYS A 228 -25.32 8.10 -4.13
C LYS A 228 -26.07 8.27 -2.79
N GLU A 229 -26.67 7.19 -2.31
CA GLU A 229 -27.34 7.16 -1.01
C GLU A 229 -26.33 7.24 0.14
N LYS A 230 -26.51 8.20 1.05
CA LYS A 230 -25.58 8.49 2.16
C LYS A 230 -26.14 8.28 3.56
N ARG A 231 -27.33 7.66 3.70
CA ARG A 231 -28.03 7.52 4.99
C ARG A 231 -27.20 6.76 6.03
N GLU A 232 -26.54 5.68 5.63
CA GLU A 232 -25.67 4.90 6.53
C GLU A 232 -24.48 5.73 7.03
N LEU A 233 -23.88 6.55 6.16
CA LEU A 233 -22.77 7.43 6.53
C LEU A 233 -23.23 8.54 7.49
N GLU A 234 -24.41 9.12 7.25
CA GLU A 234 -25.03 10.12 8.11
C GLU A 234 -25.39 9.56 9.50
N GLU A 235 -25.88 8.32 9.55
CA GLU A 235 -26.13 7.58 10.80
C GLU A 235 -24.84 7.36 11.58
N ARG A 236 -23.80 6.84 10.92
CA ARG A 236 -22.48 6.65 11.53
C ARG A 236 -21.91 7.97 12.07
N LEU A 237 -22.06 9.08 11.33
CA LEU A 237 -21.61 10.39 11.79
C LEU A 237 -22.41 10.89 12.99
N ARG A 238 -23.72 10.60 13.05
CA ARG A 238 -24.55 10.92 14.21
C ARG A 238 -24.11 10.15 15.44
N GLN A 239 -23.86 8.85 15.31
CA GLN A 239 -23.32 8.03 16.40
C GLN A 239 -21.99 8.57 16.93
N VAL A 240 -21.10 9.04 16.04
CA VAL A 240 -19.85 9.71 16.44
C VAL A 240 -20.13 11.00 17.22
N LYS A 241 -21.08 11.83 16.77
CA LYS A 241 -21.48 13.05 17.50
C LYS A 241 -22.08 12.74 18.88
N ASP A 242 -22.83 11.65 19.01
CA ASP A 242 -23.44 11.22 20.26
C ASP A 242 -22.41 10.79 21.32
N THR A 243 -21.16 10.48 20.92
CA THR A 243 -20.04 10.26 21.86
C THR A 243 -19.50 11.53 22.51
N GLY A 244 -19.99 12.71 22.09
CA GLY A 244 -19.53 14.03 22.56
C GLY A 244 -18.40 14.62 21.71
N LEU A 245 -17.98 13.96 20.62
CA LEU A 245 -16.98 14.50 19.70
C LEU A 245 -17.55 15.70 18.91
N ASN A 246 -16.90 16.86 19.04
CA ASN A 246 -17.24 18.04 18.24
C ASN A 246 -16.66 17.94 16.82
N VAL A 247 -17.42 17.28 15.93
CA VAL A 247 -17.07 17.08 14.52
C VAL A 247 -16.83 18.42 13.79
N ASP A 248 -17.59 19.46 14.11
CA ASP A 248 -17.53 20.74 13.40
C ASP A 248 -16.25 21.54 13.74
N ALA A 249 -15.59 21.20 14.85
CA ALA A 249 -14.29 21.75 15.23
C ALA A 249 -13.09 20.98 14.64
N LEU A 250 -13.33 19.84 13.98
CA LEU A 250 -12.24 19.06 13.38
C LEU A 250 -11.73 19.72 12.09
N PRO A 251 -10.42 19.66 11.83
CA PRO A 251 -9.87 20.07 10.55
C PRO A 251 -10.44 19.20 9.42
N THR A 252 -10.43 19.72 8.19
CA THR A 252 -10.75 18.91 7.03
C THR A 252 -9.74 17.77 6.87
N LEU A 253 -10.12 16.70 6.14
CA LEU A 253 -9.21 15.58 5.89
C LEU A 253 -7.90 16.06 5.24
N LEU A 254 -7.99 16.98 4.27
CA LEU A 254 -6.82 17.53 3.60
C LEU A 254 -5.93 18.34 4.57
N GLU A 255 -6.51 19.22 5.39
CA GLU A 255 -5.76 19.98 6.38
C GLU A 255 -5.05 19.07 7.38
N LEU A 256 -5.71 18.01 7.84
CA LEU A 256 -5.14 17.07 8.79
C LEU A 256 -3.95 16.31 8.19
N VAL A 257 -4.10 15.85 6.94
CA VAL A 257 -3.05 15.15 6.19
C VAL A 257 -1.86 16.03 5.88
N LEU A 258 -2.06 17.33 5.62
CA LEU A 258 -0.99 18.28 5.35
C LEU A 258 -0.27 18.78 6.62
N LYS A 259 -0.97 18.86 7.76
CA LYS A 259 -0.40 19.35 9.03
C LYS A 259 0.34 18.27 9.82
N LYS A 260 -0.10 17.01 9.74
CA LYS A 260 0.54 15.92 10.48
C LYS A 260 1.82 15.45 9.79
N ASP A 261 2.81 15.09 10.60
CA ASP A 261 3.98 14.39 10.10
C ASP A 261 3.55 13.03 9.54
N SER A 262 3.83 12.80 8.25
CA SER A 262 3.57 11.53 7.59
C SER A 262 4.13 10.32 8.34
N ALA A 263 5.25 10.46 9.06
CA ALA A 263 5.81 9.38 9.86
C ALA A 263 4.93 8.95 11.04
N THR A 264 4.03 9.84 11.51
CA THR A 264 3.09 9.56 12.60
C THR A 264 1.76 8.98 12.13
N LEU A 265 1.46 9.09 10.83
CA LEU A 265 0.24 8.55 10.23
C LEU A 265 0.33 7.05 9.94
N TYR A 266 1.54 6.54 9.75
CA TYR A 266 1.81 5.15 9.42
C TYR A 266 2.45 4.42 10.59
N SER A 267 2.15 3.13 10.71
CA SER A 267 2.69 2.25 11.74
C SER A 267 4.22 2.21 11.65
N SER A 268 4.91 2.35 12.80
CA SER A 268 6.39 2.46 12.89
C SER A 268 7.14 1.23 12.41
#